data_AF-A0A970KGZ7-F1
#
_entry.id   AF-A0A970KGZ7-F1
#
_cell.length_a   1.000
_cell.length_b   1.000
_cell.length_c   1.000
_cell.angle_alpha   90.00
_cell.angle_beta   90.00
_cell.angle_gamma   90.00
#
_symmetry.space_group_name_H-M   'P 1'
#
loop_
_entity.id
_entity.type
_entity.pdbx_description
1 polymer ?
#
loop_
_entity_poly.entity_id
_entity_poly.type
_entity_poly.pdbx_seq_one_letter_code
_entity_poly.pdbx_strand_id
1 'polypeptide(L)'
;MVTITLANYEDAYLSFDIQEEWAKIHNGENRIPFVGLFASWDFAEKNSRLLKKINEYYQKGIEWVHANPEEAAGLAAEYFGQPAPVIQASFQRINLNYYPAGEAYQLIELYFNEIMKIYPEMIGGSLPDELFYFQDQ
;
A
#
# COMPACT_ATOMS: atom_id res chain seq x y z
N MET A 1 15.71 -2.99 3.54
CA MET A 1 16.17 -1.60 3.35
C MET A 1 16.84 -1.45 1.99
N VAL A 2 16.08 -1.22 0.92
CA VAL A 2 16.67 -1.12 -0.43
C VAL A 2 17.55 0.12 -0.58
N THR A 3 17.05 1.29 -0.15
CA THR A 3 17.77 2.58 -0.25
C THR A 3 19.13 2.55 0.45
N ILE A 4 19.16 2.01 1.67
CA ILE A 4 20.38 1.97 2.48
C ILE A 4 21.39 0.99 1.88
N THR A 5 20.95 -0.17 1.39
CA THR A 5 21.86 -1.11 0.72
C THR A 5 22.47 -0.46 -0.53
N LEU A 6 21.66 0.14 -1.41
CA LEU A 6 22.19 0.81 -2.61
C LEU A 6 23.14 1.98 -2.27
N ALA A 7 22.91 2.67 -1.15
CA ALA A 7 23.74 3.79 -0.73
C ALA A 7 25.10 3.36 -0.13
N ASN A 8 25.21 2.14 0.40
CA ASN A 8 26.40 1.69 1.15
C ASN A 8 27.23 0.63 0.43
N TYR A 9 26.73 0.07 -0.68
CA TYR A 9 27.41 -1.00 -1.42
C TYR A 9 27.44 -0.66 -2.91
N GLU A 10 28.62 -0.32 -3.44
CA GLU A 10 28.79 0.11 -4.84
C GLU A 10 28.38 -0.97 -5.85
N ASP A 11 28.60 -2.24 -5.53
CA ASP A 11 28.22 -3.37 -6.37
C ASP A 11 26.73 -3.75 -6.23
N ALA A 12 25.98 -3.11 -5.33
CA ALA A 12 24.57 -3.40 -5.16
C ALA A 12 23.74 -2.76 -6.29
N TYR A 13 22.84 -3.56 -6.85
CA TYR A 13 21.90 -3.11 -7.88
C TYR A 13 20.52 -3.74 -7.66
N LEU A 14 19.50 -3.14 -8.25
CA LEU A 14 18.15 -3.70 -8.26
C LEU A 14 18.09 -4.82 -9.30
N SER A 15 17.95 -6.06 -8.84
CA SER A 15 17.87 -7.22 -9.74
C SER A 15 16.45 -7.56 -10.17
N PHE A 16 15.43 -7.21 -9.38
CA PHE A 16 14.06 -7.66 -9.59
C PHE A 16 13.07 -6.67 -8.99
N ASP A 17 12.02 -6.34 -9.73
CA ASP A 17 10.87 -5.59 -9.25
C ASP A 17 9.63 -6.47 -9.38
N ILE A 18 9.06 -6.87 -8.25
CA ILE A 18 7.91 -7.79 -8.23
C ILE A 18 6.67 -7.19 -8.90
N GLN A 19 6.52 -5.86 -8.90
CA GLN A 19 5.38 -5.18 -9.52
C GLN A 19 5.49 -5.20 -11.05
N GLU A 20 6.68 -5.02 -11.59
CA GLU A 20 6.93 -5.14 -13.04
C GLU A 20 6.72 -6.58 -13.51
N GLU A 21 7.13 -7.56 -12.71
CA GLU A 21 6.98 -8.98 -13.04
C GLU A 21 5.53 -9.44 -12.94
N TRP A 22 4.79 -8.88 -11.98
CA TRP A 22 3.34 -9.03 -11.88
C TRP A 22 2.63 -8.44 -13.11
N ALA A 23 3.04 -7.26 -13.58
CA ALA A 23 2.45 -6.61 -14.75
C ALA A 23 2.59 -7.42 -16.04
N LYS A 24 3.73 -8.11 -16.22
CA LYS A 24 3.97 -8.97 -17.40
C LYS A 24 2.93 -10.06 -17.59
N ILE A 25 2.32 -10.54 -16.51
CA ILE A 25 1.32 -11.62 -16.53
C ILE A 25 -0.12 -11.14 -16.27
N HIS A 26 -0.31 -9.86 -15.93
CA HIS A 26 -1.62 -9.25 -15.65
C HIS A 26 -1.93 -8.05 -16.57
N ASN A 27 -1.57 -8.15 -17.85
CA ASN A 27 -1.89 -7.16 -18.89
C ASN A 27 -1.42 -5.73 -18.56
N GLY A 28 -0.25 -5.60 -17.92
CA GLY A 28 0.31 -4.31 -17.55
C GLY A 28 -0.18 -3.75 -16.21
N GLU A 29 -1.09 -4.43 -15.52
CA GLU A 29 -1.46 -4.07 -14.15
C GLU A 29 -0.27 -4.32 -13.21
N ASN A 30 0.41 -3.27 -12.76
CA ASN A 30 1.60 -3.35 -11.90
C ASN A 30 1.28 -3.09 -10.41
N ARG A 31 0.01 -2.84 -10.06
CA ARG A 31 -0.41 -2.55 -8.69
C ARG A 31 -0.70 -3.86 -7.96
N ILE A 32 0.00 -4.06 -6.84
CA ILE A 32 -0.23 -5.19 -5.94
C ILE A 32 -0.67 -4.63 -4.57
N PRO A 33 -1.85 -5.02 -4.05
CA PRO A 33 -2.36 -4.50 -2.76
C PRO A 33 -1.68 -5.19 -1.57
N PHE A 34 -0.40 -4.90 -1.35
CA PHE A 34 0.37 -5.48 -0.24
C PHE A 34 -0.11 -5.06 1.16
N VAL A 35 -0.71 -3.88 1.27
CA VAL A 35 -1.13 -3.27 2.54
C VAL A 35 -2.58 -2.81 2.41
N GLY A 36 -3.40 -3.16 3.41
CA GLY A 36 -4.78 -2.70 3.56
C GLY A 36 -5.02 -2.10 4.94
N LEU A 37 -5.93 -1.13 5.02
CA LEU A 37 -6.41 -0.57 6.28
C LEU A 37 -7.76 -1.22 6.61
N PHE A 38 -7.84 -1.83 7.80
CA PHE A 38 -9.03 -2.56 8.24
C PHE A 38 -9.65 -1.92 9.48
N ALA A 39 -10.97 -1.95 9.54
CA ALA A 39 -11.75 -1.64 10.74
C ALA A 39 -12.65 -2.84 11.05
N SER A 40 -12.82 -3.16 12.33
CA SER A 40 -13.79 -4.17 12.72
C SER A 40 -15.20 -3.68 12.43
N TRP A 41 -16.10 -4.61 12.08
CA TRP A 41 -17.50 -4.30 11.77
C TRP A 41 -18.18 -3.48 12.86
N ASP A 42 -18.11 -3.93 14.12
CA ASP A 42 -18.68 -3.23 15.28
C ASP A 42 -18.15 -1.80 15.44
N PHE A 43 -16.87 -1.56 15.14
CA PHE A 43 -16.30 -0.24 15.21
C PHE A 43 -16.82 0.63 14.06
N ALA A 44 -16.87 0.08 12.85
CA ALA A 44 -17.33 0.77 11.66
C ALA A 44 -18.79 1.23 11.77
N GLU A 45 -19.67 0.34 12.22
CA GLU A 45 -21.09 0.63 12.41
C GLU A 45 -21.32 1.74 13.45
N LYS A 46 -20.63 1.65 14.60
CA LYS A 46 -20.78 2.62 15.70
C LYS A 46 -20.11 3.97 15.41
N ASN A 47 -19.13 4.01 14.50
CA ASN A 47 -18.25 5.17 14.30
C ASN A 47 -18.17 5.61 12.83
N SER A 48 -19.24 5.47 12.05
CA SER A 48 -19.27 5.81 10.62
C SER A 48 -18.73 7.22 10.30
N ARG A 49 -19.10 8.23 11.10
CA ARG A 49 -18.59 9.61 10.95
C ARG A 49 -17.08 9.71 11.19
N LEU A 50 -16.55 8.94 12.13
CA LEU A 50 -15.11 8.91 12.40
C LEU A 50 -14.37 8.18 11.28
N LEU A 51 -14.91 7.07 10.77
CA LEU A 51 -14.33 6.38 9.61
C LEU A 51 -14.22 7.29 8.39
N LYS A 52 -15.29 8.03 8.07
CA LYS A 52 -15.26 8.99 6.97
C LYS A 52 -14.16 10.03 7.15
N LYS A 53 -14.00 10.57 8.37
CA LYS A 53 -12.91 11.49 8.68
C LYS A 53 -11.53 10.84 8.56
N ILE A 54 -11.36 9.61 9.05
CA ILE A 54 -10.09 8.88 8.92
C ILE A 54 -9.74 8.70 7.45
N ASN A 55 -10.68 8.27 6.61
CA ASN A 55 -10.47 8.13 5.17
C ASN A 55 -10.08 9.47 4.51
N GLU A 56 -10.81 10.55 4.80
CA GLU A 56 -10.50 11.90 4.32
C GLU A 56 -9.10 12.38 4.73
N TYR A 57 -8.71 12.19 5.99
CA TYR A 57 -7.37 12.59 6.47
C TYR A 57 -6.26 11.67 5.96
N TYR A 58 -6.56 10.39 5.73
CA TYR A 58 -5.62 9.44 5.14
C TYR A 58 -5.27 9.85 3.71
N GLN A 59 -6.28 10.15 2.89
CA GLN A 59 -6.09 10.66 1.54
C GLN A 59 -5.31 11.98 1.55
N LYS A 60 -5.70 12.96 2.38
CA LYS A 60 -4.98 14.23 2.53
C LYS A 60 -3.53 14.04 2.98
N GLY A 61 -3.26 13.07 3.84
CA GLY A 61 -1.92 12.73 4.30
C GLY A 61 -1.04 12.23 3.16
N ILE A 62 -1.58 11.33 2.33
CA ILE A 62 -0.88 10.82 1.13
C ILE A 62 -0.60 11.97 0.15
N GLU A 63 -1.60 12.79 -0.15
CA GLU A 63 -1.46 13.97 -1.02
C GLU A 63 -0.40 14.95 -0.47
N TRP A 64 -0.38 15.16 0.85
CA TRP A 64 0.60 16.02 1.49
C TRP A 64 2.02 15.46 1.40
N VAL A 65 2.22 14.15 1.59
CA VAL A 65 3.54 13.51 1.43
C VAL A 65 4.07 13.68 0.01
N HIS A 66 3.21 13.49 -1.00
CA HIS A 66 3.59 13.68 -2.40
C HIS A 66 3.92 15.14 -2.73
N ALA A 67 3.19 16.09 -2.16
CA ALA A 67 3.43 17.51 -2.37
C ALA A 67 4.63 18.07 -1.58
N ASN A 68 5.02 17.43 -0.48
CA ASN A 68 6.03 17.93 0.46
C ASN A 68 7.05 16.82 0.83
N PRO A 69 7.78 16.25 -0.15
CA PRO A 69 8.61 15.07 0.09
C PRO A 69 9.81 15.33 1.03
N GLU A 70 10.32 16.55 1.08
CA GLU A 70 11.42 16.91 1.99
C GLU A 70 10.92 17.01 3.43
N GLU A 71 9.83 17.74 3.66
CA GLU A 71 9.19 17.89 4.96
C GLU A 71 8.66 16.55 5.49
N ALA A 72 8.05 15.75 4.61
CA ALA A 72 7.57 14.42 4.96
C ALA A 72 8.73 13.50 5.38
N ALA A 73 9.86 13.55 4.68
CA ALA A 73 11.05 12.78 5.06
C ALA A 73 11.67 13.27 6.37
N GLY A 74 11.67 14.59 6.62
CA GLY A 74 12.08 15.19 7.89
C GLY A 74 11.25 14.68 9.07
N LEU A 75 9.92 14.77 8.95
CA LEU A 75 9.00 14.26 9.98
C LEU A 75 9.18 12.75 10.19
N ALA A 76 9.27 11.99 9.10
CA ALA A 76 9.46 10.54 9.15
C ALA A 76 10.78 10.15 9.86
N ALA A 77 11.85 10.94 9.72
CA ALA A 77 13.13 10.68 10.38
C ALA A 77 13.04 10.68 11.91
N GLU A 78 12.13 11.48 12.49
CA GLU A 78 11.89 11.53 13.93
C GLU A 78 11.35 10.20 14.48
N TYR A 79 10.66 9.41 13.64
CA TYR A 79 10.00 8.18 14.04
C TYR A 79 10.72 6.90 13.56
N PHE A 80 11.35 6.93 12.37
CA PHE A 80 11.96 5.73 11.78
C PHE A 80 13.42 5.52 12.14
N GLY A 81 14.07 6.50 12.81
CA GLY A 81 15.49 6.38 13.20
C GLY A 81 16.44 6.27 12.00
N GLN A 82 16.01 6.77 10.82
CA GLN A 82 16.82 6.84 9.60
C GLN A 82 17.01 8.30 9.20
N PRO A 83 18.15 8.68 8.59
CA PRO A 83 18.36 10.05 8.12
C PRO A 83 17.30 10.47 7.10
N ALA A 84 16.80 11.71 7.20
CA ALA A 84 15.80 12.24 6.27
C ALA A 84 16.17 12.07 4.78
N PRO A 85 17.43 12.30 4.33
CA PRO A 85 17.80 12.07 2.94
C PRO A 85 17.61 10.63 2.47
N VAL A 86 17.83 9.65 3.35
CA VAL A 86 17.62 8.22 3.05
C VAL A 86 16.12 7.93 2.92
N ILE A 87 15.29 8.50 3.80
CA ILE A 87 13.83 8.35 3.73
C ILE A 87 13.30 9.01 2.46
N GLN A 88 13.73 10.23 2.14
CA GLN A 88 13.30 10.92 0.94
C GLN A 88 13.67 10.14 -0.33
N ALA A 89 14.89 9.60 -0.40
CA ALA A 89 15.30 8.74 -1.51
C ALA A 89 14.48 7.43 -1.57
N SER A 90 13.85 7.01 -0.47
CA SER A 90 12.94 5.86 -0.46
C SER A 90 11.64 6.12 -1.22
N PHE A 91 11.20 7.38 -1.31
CA PHE A 91 9.93 7.79 -1.94
C PHE A 91 9.83 7.43 -3.42
N GLN A 92 10.96 7.33 -4.12
CA GLN A 92 11.02 6.92 -5.54
C GLN A 92 10.59 5.45 -5.78
N ARG A 93 10.55 4.61 -4.74
CA ARG A 93 10.20 3.19 -4.86
C ARG A 93 9.01 2.78 -4.01
N ILE A 94 8.53 3.64 -3.11
CA ILE A 94 7.33 3.33 -2.34
C ILE A 94 6.12 3.82 -3.14
N ASN A 95 5.21 2.90 -3.40
CA ASN A 95 3.93 3.22 -4.04
C ASN A 95 2.90 3.57 -2.97
N LEU A 96 3.04 4.77 -2.40
CA LEU A 96 2.10 5.29 -1.41
C LEU A 96 0.90 5.91 -2.12
N ASN A 97 -0.07 5.08 -2.50
CA ASN A 97 -1.23 5.50 -3.28
C ASN A 97 -2.53 5.25 -2.52
N TYR A 98 -3.53 6.06 -2.83
CA TYR A 98 -4.92 5.83 -2.46
C TYR A 98 -5.70 5.45 -3.72
N TYR A 99 -6.47 4.37 -3.66
CA TYR A 99 -7.32 3.93 -4.76
C TYR A 99 -8.79 4.03 -4.37
N PRO A 100 -9.67 4.53 -5.26
CA PRO A 100 -11.11 4.52 -5.04
C PRO A 100 -11.63 3.10 -4.76
N ALA A 101 -12.72 2.97 -4.00
CA ALA A 101 -13.25 1.68 -3.56
C ALA A 101 -13.44 0.67 -4.70
N GLY A 102 -13.97 1.11 -5.85
CA GLY A 102 -14.18 0.25 -7.02
C GLY A 102 -12.88 -0.27 -7.64
N GLU A 103 -11.82 0.55 -7.69
CA GLU A 103 -10.50 0.11 -8.16
C GLU A 103 -9.84 -0.81 -7.14
N ALA A 104 -9.93 -0.48 -5.86
CA ALA A 104 -9.40 -1.30 -4.78
C ALA A 104 -10.04 -2.70 -4.78
N TYR A 105 -11.36 -2.80 -4.98
CA TYR A 105 -12.06 -4.08 -5.11
C TYR A 105 -11.44 -4.94 -6.23
N GLN A 106 -11.27 -4.38 -7.42
CA GLN A 106 -10.72 -5.13 -8.58
C GLN A 106 -9.28 -5.60 -8.33
N LEU A 107 -8.45 -4.74 -7.72
CA LEU A 107 -7.06 -5.08 -7.39
C LEU A 107 -6.98 -6.19 -6.33
N ILE A 108 -7.82 -6.14 -5.30
CA ILE A 108 -7.88 -7.16 -4.25
C ILE A 108 -8.38 -8.48 -4.82
N GLU A 109 -9.47 -8.47 -5.59
CA GLU A 109 -10.02 -9.67 -6.24
C GLU A 109 -8.97 -10.33 -7.14
N LEU A 110 -8.27 -9.57 -7.99
CA LEU A 110 -7.19 -10.11 -8.82
C LEU A 110 -6.12 -10.79 -7.97
N TYR A 111 -5.62 -10.10 -6.94
CA TYR A 111 -4.56 -10.62 -6.08
C TYR A 111 -4.99 -11.86 -5.28
N PHE A 112 -6.20 -11.85 -4.71
CA PHE A 112 -6.72 -12.97 -3.93
C PHE A 112 -7.05 -14.18 -4.80
N ASN A 113 -7.49 -13.97 -6.04
CA ASN A 113 -7.64 -15.07 -6.99
C ASN A 113 -6.30 -15.72 -7.36
N GLU A 114 -5.20 -14.96 -7.48
CA GLU A 114 -3.86 -15.55 -7.66
C GLU A 114 -3.41 -16.32 -6.41
N ILE A 115 -3.69 -15.81 -5.20
CA ILE A 115 -3.43 -16.56 -3.96
C ILE A 115 -4.23 -17.86 -3.94
N MET A 116 -5.52 -17.85 -4.30
CA MET A 116 -6.38 -19.04 -4.33
C MET A 116 -5.86 -20.15 -5.25
N LYS A 117 -5.13 -19.80 -6.32
CA LYS A 117 -4.52 -20.78 -7.24
C LYS A 117 -3.29 -21.46 -6.66
N ILE A 118 -2.57 -20.79 -5.75
CA ILE A 118 -1.25 -21.23 -5.28
C ILE A 118 -1.29 -21.71 -3.83
N TYR A 119 -1.95 -20.96 -2.95
CA TYR A 119 -1.94 -21.18 -1.49
C TYR A 119 -3.24 -20.66 -0.84
N PRO A 120 -4.40 -21.30 -1.09
CA PRO A 120 -5.71 -20.78 -0.69
C PRO A 120 -5.89 -20.61 0.83
N GLU A 121 -5.26 -21.47 1.63
CA GLU A 121 -5.20 -21.38 3.10
C GLU A 121 -4.63 -20.04 3.61
N MET A 122 -3.84 -19.32 2.81
CA MET A 122 -3.30 -18.00 3.17
C MET A 122 -4.40 -16.97 3.45
N ILE A 123 -5.55 -17.08 2.77
CA ILE A 123 -6.70 -16.19 2.93
C ILE A 123 -7.92 -16.90 3.53
N GLY A 124 -7.72 -18.08 4.15
CA GLY A 124 -8.79 -18.84 4.80
C GLY A 124 -9.53 -19.83 3.89
N GLY A 125 -9.03 -20.08 2.68
CA GLY A 125 -9.54 -21.13 1.79
C GLY A 125 -10.70 -20.70 0.89
N SER A 126 -11.17 -19.46 0.97
CA SER A 126 -12.16 -18.87 0.06
C SER A 126 -11.92 -17.38 -0.11
N LEU A 127 -12.48 -16.81 -1.18
CA LEU A 127 -12.55 -15.34 -1.31
C LEU A 127 -13.42 -14.75 -0.19
N PRO A 128 -13.13 -13.53 0.26
CA PRO A 128 -13.94 -12.84 1.24
C PRO A 128 -15.31 -12.46 0.66
N ASP A 129 -16.26 -12.18 1.54
CA ASP A 129 -17.57 -11.66 1.14
C ASP A 129 -17.56 -10.13 0.91
N GLU A 130 -18.69 -9.60 0.45
CA GLU A 130 -18.84 -8.18 0.14
C GLU A 130 -18.66 -7.23 1.34
N LEU A 131 -18.78 -7.72 2.58
CA LEU A 131 -18.59 -6.90 3.79
C LEU A 131 -17.12 -6.69 4.12
N PHE A 132 -16.21 -7.45 3.49
CA PHE A 132 -14.76 -7.23 3.59
C PHE A 132 -14.34 -5.93 2.90
N TYR A 133 -15.03 -5.55 1.84
CA TYR A 133 -14.68 -4.41 1.00
C TYR A 133 -15.29 -3.12 1.55
N PHE A 134 -14.48 -2.07 1.58
CA PHE A 134 -14.96 -0.75 1.96
C PHE A 134 -15.96 -0.22 0.93
N GLN A 135 -17.11 0.26 1.40
CA GLN A 135 -18.14 0.87 0.56
C GLN A 135 -18.22 2.37 0.87
N ASP A 136 -17.97 3.20 -0.15
CA ASP A 136 -18.14 4.65 -0.08
C ASP A 136 -19.64 5.00 0.03
N GLN A 137 -20.21 4.94 1.25
CA GLN A 137 -21.55 5.49 1.56
C GLN A 137 -21.46 6.79 2.37
#